data_AF-A0A382END9-F1
#
_entry.id   AF-A0A382END9-F1
#
_cell.length_a   1.000
_cell.length_b   1.000
_cell.length_c   1.000
_cell.angle_alpha   90.00
_cell.angle_beta   90.00
_cell.angle_gamma   90.00
#
_symmetry.space_group_name_H-M   'P 1'
#
loop_
_entity.id
_entity.type
_entity.pdbx_description
1 polymer ?
#
loop_
_entity_poly.entity_id
_entity_poly.type
_entity_poly.pdbx_seq_one_letter_code
_entity_poly.pdbx_strand_id
1 'polypeptide(L)'
;MIAAGMESFFDMEKISVMGIIEPLLNIFELLSLRKRLKEFLVEQNPDIFIGIDAPDFNLPISKFLKQRTRTKTVQYVSPSIWAWREGRIKTIEKSVDKVLTLFPFEKEAYKNSTLDVTFVGHPLAHKFSENINKKEIRKRKSINPD
;
A
#
# COMPACT_ATOMS: atom_id res chain seq x y z
N MET A 1 12.71 0.70 -9.70
CA MET A 1 12.86 1.77 -8.69
C MET A 1 14.33 2.03 -8.39
N ILE A 2 15.12 1.00 -8.02
CA ILE A 2 16.58 1.15 -7.81
C ILE A 2 17.28 1.74 -9.03
N ALA A 3 17.03 1.19 -10.23
CA ALA A 3 17.57 1.73 -11.49
C ALA A 3 17.12 3.17 -11.82
N ALA A 4 16.08 3.67 -11.15
CA ALA A 4 15.60 5.05 -11.28
C ALA A 4 16.15 5.98 -10.17
N GLY A 5 17.15 5.53 -9.40
CA GLY A 5 17.82 6.31 -8.35
C GLY A 5 17.26 6.13 -6.94
N MET A 6 16.37 5.16 -6.72
CA MET A 6 15.88 4.87 -5.36
C MET A 6 16.94 4.17 -4.53
N GLU A 7 17.28 4.74 -3.38
CA GLU A 7 18.07 4.07 -2.34
C GLU A 7 17.16 3.19 -1.48
N SER A 8 17.46 1.88 -1.46
CA SER A 8 16.68 0.93 -0.65
C SER A 8 17.33 0.75 0.72
N PHE A 9 16.58 1.07 1.77
CA PHE A 9 17.05 0.92 3.16
C PHE A 9 17.10 -0.55 3.62
N PHE A 10 16.29 -1.41 3.00
CA PHE A 10 16.32 -2.86 3.19
C PHE A 10 16.30 -3.55 1.84
N ASP A 11 16.76 -4.80 1.81
CA ASP A 11 16.52 -5.68 0.68
C ASP A 11 15.02 -5.99 0.58
N MET A 12 14.45 -5.81 -0.61
CA MET A 12 13.03 -6.03 -0.86
C MET A 12 12.65 -7.49 -0.63
N GLU A 13 13.55 -8.43 -0.92
CA GLU A 13 13.32 -9.87 -0.74
C GLU A 13 13.04 -10.24 0.73
N LYS A 14 13.57 -9.48 1.69
CA LYS A 14 13.34 -9.71 3.13
C LYS A 14 11.96 -9.26 3.60
N ILE A 15 11.27 -8.45 2.81
CA ILE A 15 9.97 -7.85 3.16
C ILE A 15 8.86 -8.42 2.27
N SER A 16 9.19 -8.87 1.06
CA SER A 16 8.27 -9.48 0.09
C SER A 16 7.93 -10.93 0.47
N VAL A 17 7.21 -11.07 1.58
CA VAL A 17 6.70 -12.37 2.03
C VAL A 17 5.31 -12.59 1.40
N MET A 18 5.13 -13.68 0.64
CA MET A 18 3.88 -13.97 -0.08
C MET A 18 3.16 -15.18 0.51
N GLY A 19 1.86 -15.07 0.75
CA GLY A 19 1.05 -16.16 1.30
C GLY A 19 0.84 -16.09 2.82
N ILE A 20 0.16 -17.09 3.40
CA ILE A 20 -0.32 -17.07 4.80
C ILE A 20 0.73 -17.66 5.77
N ILE A 21 1.56 -18.60 5.31
CA ILE A 21 2.47 -19.37 6.16
C ILE A 21 3.79 -18.63 6.39
N GLU A 22 4.35 -18.04 5.34
CA GLU A 22 5.64 -17.36 5.41
C GLU A 22 5.66 -16.13 6.36
N PRO A 23 4.61 -15.29 6.46
CA PRO A 23 4.61 -14.16 7.39
C PRO A 23 4.58 -14.59 8.86
N LEU A 24 3.98 -15.76 9.16
CA LEU A 24 3.94 -16.30 10.53
C LEU A 24 5.31 -16.80 10.97
N LEU A 25 6.08 -17.41 10.06
CA LEU A 25 7.44 -17.89 10.35
C LEU A 25 8.43 -16.73 10.55
N ASN A 26 8.22 -15.61 9.83
CA ASN A 26 9.14 -14.46 9.85
C ASN A 26 8.64 -13.27 10.68
N ILE A 27 7.65 -13.47 11.56
CA ILE A 27 7.03 -12.37 12.31
C ILE A 27 8.02 -11.58 13.17
N PHE A 28 8.99 -12.24 13.81
CA PHE A 28 10.01 -11.57 14.62
C PHE A 28 10.93 -10.69 13.78
N GLU A 29 11.30 -11.16 12.58
CA GLU A 29 12.11 -10.38 11.65
C GLU A 29 11.33 -9.15 11.16
N LEU A 30 10.07 -9.31 10.76
CA LEU A 30 9.21 -8.22 10.34
C LEU A 30 9.04 -7.17 11.45
N LEU A 31 8.87 -7.59 12.71
CA LEU A 31 8.80 -6.69 13.85
C LEU A 31 10.11 -5.94 14.10
N SER A 32 11.25 -6.61 13.93
CA SER A 32 12.59 -6.02 14.04
C SER A 32 12.84 -4.99 12.94
N LEU A 33 12.52 -5.33 11.69
CA LEU A 33 12.60 -4.43 10.54
C LEU A 33 11.72 -3.19 10.74
N ARG A 34 10.48 -3.39 11.21
CA ARG A 34 9.57 -2.29 11.52
C ARG A 34 10.13 -1.34 12.59
N LYS A 35 10.80 -1.88 13.62
CA LYS A 35 11.44 -1.06 14.66
C LYS A 35 12.58 -0.24 14.08
N ARG A 36 13.51 -0.87 13.34
CA ARG A 36 14.64 -0.19 12.69
C ARG A 36 14.18 0.89 11.71
N LEU A 37 13.14 0.60 10.93
CA LEU A 37 12.56 1.56 10.00
C LEU A 37 11.99 2.79 10.71
N LYS A 38 11.30 2.59 11.84
CA LYS A 38 10.77 3.70 12.65
C LYS A 38 11.87 4.62 13.17
N GLU A 39 12.95 4.04 13.68
CA GLU A 39 14.10 4.80 14.19
C GLU A 39 14.74 5.62 13.07
N PHE A 40 15.01 4.98 11.93
CA PHE A 40 15.54 5.64 10.73
C PHE A 40 14.65 6.78 10.24
N LEU A 41 13.33 6.57 10.11
CA LEU A 41 12.41 7.59 9.62
C LEU A 41 12.27 8.78 10.58
N VAL A 42 12.46 8.59 11.88
CA VAL A 42 12.51 9.70 12.84
C VAL A 42 13.78 10.51 12.66
N GLU A 43 14.91 9.85 12.45
CA GLU A 43 16.20 10.51 12.21
C GLU A 43 16.20 11.30 10.89
N GLN A 44 15.70 10.69 9.82
CA GLN A 44 15.59 11.34 8.52
C GLN A 44 14.51 12.44 8.49
N ASN A 45 13.47 12.32 9.33
CA ASN A 45 12.35 13.25 9.45
C ASN A 45 11.80 13.70 8.07
N PRO A 46 11.31 12.76 7.24
CA PRO A 46 10.86 13.08 5.89
C PRO A 46 9.62 13.97 5.91
N ASP A 47 9.42 14.75 4.85
CA ASP A 47 8.19 15.54 4.71
C ASP A 47 6.95 14.65 4.58
N ILE A 48 7.09 13.53 3.85
CA ILE A 48 6.00 12.59 3.56
C ILE A 48 6.49 11.15 3.66
N PHE A 49 5.72 10.32 4.36
CA PHE A 49 5.82 8.85 4.34
C PHE A 49 4.63 8.26 3.58
N ILE A 50 4.91 7.41 2.58
CA ILE A 50 3.88 6.73 1.79
C ILE A 50 3.98 5.22 2.05
N GLY A 51 3.01 4.68 2.79
CA GLY A 51 2.83 3.25 2.96
C GLY A 51 2.07 2.66 1.77
N ILE A 52 2.65 1.67 1.08
CA ILE A 52 2.04 1.04 -0.10
C ILE A 52 1.53 -0.35 0.29
N ASP A 53 0.28 -0.63 -0.06
CA ASP A 53 -0.39 -1.93 0.10
C ASP A 53 -0.49 -2.38 1.57
N ALA A 54 0.55 -3.03 2.12
CA ALA A 54 0.60 -3.71 3.41
C ALA A 54 0.19 -2.84 4.62
N PRO A 55 -1.11 -2.79 4.98
CA PRO A 55 -1.61 -1.83 5.96
C PRO A 55 -1.24 -2.24 7.38
N ASP A 56 -1.12 -3.54 7.66
CA ASP A 56 -0.69 -4.06 8.96
C ASP A 56 0.76 -3.68 9.32
N PHE A 57 1.61 -3.53 8.30
CA PHE A 57 2.97 -3.07 8.48
C PHE A 57 3.03 -1.54 8.54
N ASN A 58 2.36 -0.87 7.61
CA ASN A 58 2.48 0.57 7.37
C ASN A 58 1.67 1.44 8.34
N LEU A 59 0.47 1.04 8.77
CA LEU A 59 -0.36 1.87 9.66
C LEU A 59 0.29 2.07 11.04
N PRO A 60 0.91 1.04 11.68
CA PRO A 60 1.65 1.24 12.93
C PRO A 60 2.91 2.12 12.79
N ILE A 61 3.52 2.19 11.60
CA ILE A 61 4.63 3.13 11.30
C ILE A 61 4.06 4.54 11.15
N SER A 62 3.04 4.69 10.32
CA SER A 62 2.38 5.98 10.05
C SER A 62 1.90 6.64 11.33
N LYS A 63 1.20 5.89 12.20
CA LYS A 63 0.76 6.37 13.50
C LYS A 63 1.93 6.80 14.40
N PHE A 64 3.02 6.02 14.40
CA PHE A 64 4.21 6.32 15.19
C PHE A 64 4.88 7.63 14.74
N LEU A 65 4.99 7.85 13.42
CA LEU A 65 5.57 9.06 12.84
C LEU A 65 4.70 10.29 13.10
N LYS A 66 3.38 10.19 12.89
CA LYS A 66 2.43 11.28 13.20
C LYS A 66 2.51 11.74 14.66
N GLN A 67 2.82 10.83 15.59
CA GLN A 67 2.93 11.13 17.02
C GLN A 67 4.27 11.75 17.43
N ARG A 68 5.32 11.65 16.60
CA ARG A 68 6.70 11.99 16.99
C ARG A 68 7.37 13.02 16.09
N THR A 69 6.85 13.22 14.89
CA THR A 69 7.46 14.03 13.85
C THR A 69 6.40 14.90 13.17
N ARG A 70 6.85 15.78 12.27
CA ARG A 70 5.94 16.56 11.41
C ARG A 70 5.60 15.85 10.09
N THR A 71 6.13 14.64 9.88
CA THR A 71 5.93 13.81 8.69
C THR A 71 4.44 13.65 8.39
N LYS A 72 4.03 13.96 7.17
CA LYS A 72 2.70 13.62 6.66
C LYS A 72 2.67 12.16 6.22
N THR A 73 1.62 11.43 6.57
CA THR A 73 1.55 10.00 6.28
C THR A 73 0.39 9.67 5.35
N VAL A 74 0.69 8.93 4.29
CA VAL A 74 -0.24 8.55 3.23
C VAL A 74 -0.28 7.03 3.12
N GLN A 75 -1.47 6.45 3.06
CA GLN A 75 -1.65 5.05 2.68
C GLN A 75 -2.05 4.98 1.20
N TYR A 76 -1.20 4.41 0.37
CA TYR A 76 -1.50 4.08 -1.02
C TYR A 76 -1.96 2.63 -1.12
N VAL A 77 -3.05 2.41 -1.87
CA VAL A 77 -3.86 1.20 -1.88
C VAL A 77 -4.71 1.13 -0.62
N SER A 78 -6.03 1.27 -0.80
CA SER A 78 -6.97 1.19 0.29
C SER A 78 -7.02 -0.24 0.82
N PRO A 79 -7.04 -0.44 2.14
CA PRO A 79 -7.23 -1.74 2.77
C PRO A 79 -8.71 -2.15 2.66
N SER A 80 -9.22 -2.35 1.45
CA SER A 80 -10.67 -2.37 1.16
C SER A 80 -11.40 -3.58 1.74
N ILE A 81 -10.75 -4.75 1.80
CA ILE A 81 -11.23 -5.93 2.55
C ILE A 81 -11.04 -5.77 4.07
N TRP A 82 -10.45 -4.66 4.54
CA TRP A 82 -10.24 -4.36 5.96
C TRP A 82 -11.12 -3.22 6.46
N ALA A 83 -11.49 -2.27 5.59
CA ALA A 83 -12.33 -1.12 5.93
C ALA A 83 -13.81 -1.49 6.22
N TRP A 84 -14.29 -2.67 5.80
CA TRP A 84 -15.69 -3.11 6.00
C TRP A 84 -16.11 -3.26 7.47
N ARG A 85 -15.17 -3.36 8.41
CA ARG A 85 -15.45 -3.31 9.85
C ARG A 85 -15.24 -1.87 10.34
N GLU A 86 -16.31 -1.22 10.81
CA GLU A 86 -16.30 0.18 11.24
C GLU A 86 -15.16 0.54 12.21
N GLY A 87 -14.80 -0.36 13.14
CA GLY A 87 -13.68 -0.15 14.07
C GLY A 87 -12.30 -0.01 13.41
N ARG A 88 -12.16 -0.47 12.16
CA ARG A 88 -10.92 -0.40 11.38
C ARG A 88 -10.72 0.96 10.74
N ILE A 89 -11.80 1.61 10.27
CA ILE A 89 -11.75 2.97 9.74
C ILE A 89 -11.17 3.92 10.79
N LYS A 90 -11.67 3.86 12.03
CA LYS A 90 -11.13 4.65 13.17
C LYS A 90 -9.64 4.43 13.43
N THR A 91 -9.14 3.23 13.11
CA THR A 91 -7.70 2.94 13.23
C THR A 91 -6.91 3.63 12.13
N ILE A 92 -7.43 3.61 10.89
CA ILE A 92 -6.82 4.28 9.73
C ILE A 92 -6.84 5.80 9.96
N GLU A 93 -7.96 6.37 10.42
CA GLU A 93 -8.10 7.80 10.76
C GLU A 93 -7.01 8.28 11.72
N LYS A 94 -6.71 7.48 12.74
CA LYS A 94 -5.68 7.79 13.73
C LYS A 94 -4.25 7.60 13.21
N SER A 95 -4.08 6.91 12.09
CA SER A 95 -2.77 6.47 11.61
C SER A 95 -2.26 7.27 10.42
N VAL A 96 -3.15 7.76 9.55
CA VAL A 96 -2.76 8.45 8.31
C VAL A 96 -3.39 9.82 8.18
N ASP A 97 -2.81 10.68 7.34
CA ASP A 97 -3.37 11.96 6.91
C ASP A 97 -4.22 11.79 5.65
N LYS A 98 -3.83 10.88 4.75
CA LYS A 98 -4.50 10.68 3.47
C LYS A 98 -4.54 9.20 3.05
N VAL A 99 -5.60 8.82 2.34
CA VAL A 99 -5.71 7.50 1.68
C VAL A 99 -5.86 7.69 0.18
N LEU A 100 -5.10 6.94 -0.61
CA LEU A 100 -5.18 6.90 -2.06
C LEU A 100 -5.81 5.56 -2.49
N THR A 101 -7.03 5.61 -3.02
CA THR A 101 -7.81 4.44 -3.43
C THR A 101 -7.60 4.08 -4.89
N LEU A 102 -7.65 2.78 -5.21
CA LEU A 102 -7.49 2.27 -6.58
C LEU A 102 -8.82 2.13 -7.30
N PHE A 103 -9.92 2.03 -6.57
CA PHE A 103 -11.28 1.94 -7.12
C PHE A 103 -12.18 3.03 -6.55
N PRO A 104 -13.18 3.50 -7.32
CA PRO A 104 -14.07 4.57 -6.87
C PRO A 104 -14.94 4.16 -5.68
N PHE A 105 -15.40 2.91 -5.63
CA PHE A 105 -16.23 2.41 -4.52
C PHE A 105 -15.49 2.34 -3.17
N GLU A 106 -14.16 2.27 -3.18
CA GLU A 106 -13.37 2.23 -1.94
C GLU A 106 -13.45 3.57 -1.20
N LYS A 107 -13.59 4.68 -1.94
CA LYS A 107 -13.81 6.01 -1.35
C LYS A 107 -15.11 6.05 -0.55
N GLU A 108 -16.15 5.38 -1.04
CA GLU A 108 -17.46 5.31 -0.36
C GLU A 108 -17.36 4.62 1.00
N ALA A 109 -16.42 3.69 1.19
CA ALA A 109 -16.19 3.06 2.49
C ALA A 109 -15.73 4.07 3.57
N TYR A 110 -15.17 5.22 3.16
CA TYR A 110 -14.71 6.28 4.06
C TYR A 110 -15.68 7.47 4.13
N LYS A 111 -16.90 7.39 3.59
CA LYS A 111 -17.83 8.53 3.53
C LYS A 111 -18.16 9.18 4.88
N ASN A 112 -18.12 8.41 5.96
CA ASN A 112 -18.37 8.87 7.33
C ASN A 112 -17.08 9.16 8.11
N SER A 113 -15.93 9.09 7.42
CA SER A 113 -14.61 9.33 8.00
C SER A 113 -14.21 10.79 7.84
N THR A 114 -13.35 11.25 8.74
CA THR A 114 -12.67 12.55 8.66
C THR A 114 -11.45 12.54 7.73
N LEU A 115 -11.09 11.38 7.17
CA LEU A 115 -9.91 11.23 6.31
C LEU A 115 -10.09 11.93 4.95
N ASP A 116 -8.99 12.52 4.48
CA ASP A 116 -8.86 12.89 3.08
C ASP A 116 -8.63 11.63 2.24
N VAL A 117 -9.60 11.27 1.39
CA VAL A 117 -9.54 10.09 0.54
C VAL A 117 -9.67 10.48 -0.93
N THR A 118 -8.69 10.08 -1.73
CA THR A 118 -8.64 10.40 -3.17
C THR A 118 -8.54 9.13 -4.00
N PHE A 119 -9.43 8.99 -4.97
CA PHE A 119 -9.35 7.94 -5.99
C PHE A 119 -8.31 8.34 -7.04
N VAL A 120 -7.29 7.49 -7.21
CA VAL A 120 -6.15 7.75 -8.12
C VAL A 120 -6.11 6.80 -9.32
N GLY A 121 -7.10 5.91 -9.45
CA GLY A 121 -7.15 4.91 -10.51
C GLY A 121 -6.27 3.69 -10.25
N HIS A 122 -6.53 2.64 -11.01
CA HIS A 122 -5.81 1.37 -10.88
C HIS A 122 -4.65 1.32 -11.88
N PRO A 123 -3.39 1.08 -11.47
CA PRO A 123 -2.24 1.07 -12.38
C PRO A 123 -2.39 0.13 -13.58
N LEU A 124 -3.06 -1.02 -13.38
CA LEU A 124 -3.36 -1.95 -14.48
C LEU A 124 -4.30 -1.37 -15.54
N ALA A 125 -5.19 -0.43 -15.21
CA ALA A 125 -6.09 0.16 -16.19
C ALA A 125 -5.31 0.87 -17.32
N HIS A 126 -4.14 1.44 -17.01
CA HIS A 126 -3.26 2.04 -18.01
C HIS A 126 -2.51 1.04 -18.90
N LYS A 127 -2.45 -0.25 -18.52
CA LYS A 127 -1.77 -1.28 -19.31
C LYS A 127 -2.64 -1.89 -20.41
N PHE A 128 -3.95 -1.70 -20.33
CA PHE A 128 -4.88 -2.27 -21.29
C PHE A 128 -5.46 -1.17 -22.17
N SER A 129 -5.45 -1.39 -23.48
CA SER A 129 -6.21 -0.54 -24.41
C SER A 129 -7.71 -0.75 -24.18
N GLU A 130 -8.50 0.31 -24.30
CA GLU A 130 -9.97 0.22 -24.22
C GLU A 130 -10.55 -0.80 -25.22
N ASN A 131 -9.88 -0.95 -26.38
CA ASN A 131 -10.25 -1.90 -27.43
C ASN A 131 -9.34 -3.13 -27.44
N ILE A 132 -9.68 -4.14 -26.64
CA ILE A 132 -8.95 -5.41 -26.60
C ILE A 132 -9.33 -6.29 -27.80
N ASN A 133 -8.42 -6.47 -28.76
CA ASN A 133 -8.63 -7.39 -29.89
C ASN A 133 -8.37 -8.85 -29.46
N LYS A 134 -9.43 -9.55 -29.05
CA LYS A 134 -9.36 -10.95 -28.61
C LYS A 134 -8.74 -11.89 -29.66
N LYS A 135 -9.00 -11.68 -30.95
CA LYS A 135 -8.45 -12.53 -32.04
C LYS A 135 -6.94 -12.38 -32.14
N GLU A 136 -6.44 -11.15 -32.07
CA GLU A 136 -5.00 -10.87 -32.10
C GLU A 136 -4.28 -11.45 -30.88
N ILE A 137 -4.87 -11.33 -29.69
CA ILE A 137 -4.30 -11.88 -28.46
C ILE A 137 -4.25 -13.41 -28.52
N ARG A 138 -5.33 -14.08 -28.97
CA ARG A 138 -5.36 -15.53 -29.16
C ARG A 138 -4.27 -15.99 -30.14
N LYS A 139 -4.09 -15.28 -31.26
CA LYS A 139 -3.04 -15.54 -32.25
C LYS A 139 -1.63 -15.36 -31.67
N ARG A 140 -1.37 -14.27 -30.92
CA ARG A 140 -0.07 -14.02 -30.26
C ARG A 140 0.26 -15.04 -29.17
N LYS A 141 -0.75 -15.58 -28.48
CA LYS A 141 -0.59 -16.53 -27.36
C LYS A 141 -0.66 -17.99 -27.81
N SER A 142 -0.76 -18.27 -29.12
CA SER A 142 -0.97 -19.62 -29.68
C SER A 142 -2.15 -20.37 -29.04
N ILE A 143 -3.19 -19.63 -28.66
CA ILE A 143 -4.43 -20.20 -28.12
C ILE A 143 -5.35 -20.44 -29.31
N ASN A 144 -5.74 -21.70 -29.52
CA ASN A 144 -6.63 -22.07 -30.62
C ASN A 144 -7.96 -21.31 -30.50
N PRO A 145 -8.48 -20.71 -31.59
CA PRO A 145 -9.74 -20.00 -31.55
C PRO A 145 -10.89 -21.00 -31.59
N ASP A 146 -11.24 -21.55 -30.43
CA ASP A 146 -12.57 -22.10 -30.20
C ASP A 146 -13.55 -20.96 -29.84
#